data_AF-X1VGT4-F1
#
_entry.id   AF-X1VGT4-F1
#
_cell.length_a   1.000
_cell.length_b   1.000
_cell.length_c   1.000
_cell.angle_alpha   90.00
_cell.angle_beta   90.00
_cell.angle_gamma   90.00
#
_symmetry.space_group_name_H-M   'P 1'
#
loop_
_entity.id
_entity.type
_entity.pdbx_description
1 polymer ?
#
loop_
_entity_poly.entity_id
_entity_poly.type
_entity_poly.pdbx_seq_one_letter_code
_entity_poly.pdbx_strand_id
1 'polypeptide(L)'
;AENWIKIGDTPDEPDREELLFISDSNKVMRIRYLLGQMFELKSYSESYNSFPAISSHVTAYGRIYLWQLIQVAGYGNYFYCDTDSLIVNDKGLDNLYCMINDTELGMLKLEETLSHLVIWGLKDYETDKKTVIKGIRKNAVSLGNGVYQQELWPSFKGIFKTTNVNKYMVKHVTKHLTREYTKGTVDNSGRVNPFVLV
;
A
#
# COMPACT_ATOMS: atom_id res chain seq x y z
N ALA A 1 -1.74 19.03 -2.36
CA ALA A 1 -2.74 19.40 -1.35
C ALA A 1 -3.96 20.05 -2.01
N GLU A 2 -5.16 19.81 -1.44
CA GLU A 2 -6.37 20.55 -1.82
C GLU A 2 -6.37 21.89 -1.10
N ASN A 3 -6.56 22.99 -1.83
CA ASN A 3 -6.64 24.34 -1.27
C ASN A 3 -8.09 24.76 -1.13
N TRP A 4 -8.61 24.65 0.09
CA TRP A 4 -9.97 25.05 0.46
C TRP A 4 -9.94 26.47 1.04
N ILE A 5 -10.73 27.37 0.46
CA ILE A 5 -10.87 28.74 0.96
C ILE A 5 -12.25 28.88 1.59
N LYS A 6 -12.32 29.41 2.81
CA LYS A 6 -13.58 29.75 3.46
C LYS A 6 -14.28 30.84 2.64
N ILE A 7 -15.52 30.60 2.23
CA ILE A 7 -16.33 31.55 1.47
C ILE A 7 -17.58 32.03 2.24
N GLY A 8 -17.86 31.45 3.40
CA GLY A 8 -18.96 31.92 4.26
C GLY A 8 -19.14 31.10 5.53
N ASP A 9 -20.10 31.53 6.35
CA ASP A 9 -20.60 30.83 7.52
C ASP A 9 -22.01 30.30 7.22
N THR A 10 -22.27 29.06 7.62
CA THR A 10 -23.49 28.30 7.36
C THR A 10 -23.85 27.46 8.58
N PRO A 11 -24.14 28.07 9.75
CA PRO A 11 -24.28 27.36 11.02
C PRO A 11 -25.41 26.34 11.05
N ASP A 12 -26.45 26.53 10.24
CA ASP A 12 -27.65 25.67 10.18
C ASP A 12 -27.59 24.63 9.06
N GLU A 13 -26.48 24.57 8.30
CA GLU A 13 -26.30 23.62 7.21
C GLU A 13 -25.59 22.34 7.69
N PRO A 14 -26.05 21.15 7.26
CA PRO A 14 -25.36 19.91 7.58
C PRO A 14 -24.03 19.79 6.84
N ASP A 15 -23.03 19.19 7.51
CA ASP A 15 -21.74 18.85 6.91
C ASP A 15 -21.93 17.96 5.68
N ARG A 16 -21.36 18.37 4.54
CA ARG A 16 -21.42 17.67 3.26
C ARG A 16 -20.41 18.23 2.26
N GLU A 17 -20.22 17.51 1.17
CA GLU A 17 -19.48 18.01 0.02
C GLU A 17 -20.35 17.90 -1.23
N GLU A 18 -20.40 18.97 -2.02
CA GLU A 18 -21.22 19.08 -3.21
C GLU A 18 -20.34 19.32 -4.44
N LEU A 19 -20.70 18.67 -5.55
CA LEU A 19 -20.14 18.91 -6.86
C LEU A 19 -21.15 19.74 -7.65
N LEU A 20 -20.80 21.00 -7.94
CA LEU A 20 -21.65 21.94 -8.67
C LEU A 20 -21.21 22.02 -10.13
N PHE A 21 -22.19 21.92 -11.03
CA PHE A 21 -22.01 22.12 -12.47
C PHE A 21 -22.61 23.46 -12.85
N ILE A 22 -21.81 24.38 -13.39
CA ILE A 22 -22.29 25.70 -13.80
C ILE A 22 -22.80 25.62 -15.23
N SER A 23 -24.08 25.88 -15.45
CA SER A 23 -24.69 25.93 -16.79
C SER A 23 -23.94 26.90 -17.70
N ASP A 24 -23.82 26.55 -18.97
CA ASP A 24 -23.14 27.35 -20.01
C ASP A 24 -21.63 27.56 -19.77
N SER A 25 -21.03 26.78 -18.86
CA SER A 25 -19.58 26.70 -18.69
C SER A 25 -19.12 25.25 -18.52
N ASN A 26 -17.91 24.93 -18.98
CA ASN A 26 -17.27 23.65 -18.67
C ASN A 26 -16.62 23.62 -17.27
N LYS A 27 -17.10 24.46 -16.34
CA LYS A 27 -16.53 24.56 -14.99
C LYS A 27 -17.31 23.70 -14.01
N VAL A 28 -16.56 22.89 -13.27
CA VAL A 28 -17.05 22.09 -12.16
C VAL A 28 -16.45 22.66 -10.88
N MET A 29 -17.30 22.93 -9.90
CA MET A 29 -16.89 23.45 -8.58
C MET A 29 -17.14 22.40 -7.50
N ARG A 30 -16.31 22.41 -6.45
CA ARG A 30 -16.53 21.62 -5.23
C ARG A 30 -16.69 22.56 -4.04
N ILE A 31 -17.82 22.43 -3.35
CA ILE A 31 -18.12 23.15 -2.11
C ILE A 31 -18.16 22.16 -0.96
N ARG A 32 -17.61 22.55 0.19
CA ARG A 32 -17.66 21.78 1.42
C ARG A 32 -18.32 22.59 2.52
N TYR A 33 -19.34 22.01 3.13
CA TYR A 33 -19.94 22.46 4.37
C TYR A 33 -19.32 21.64 5.49
N LEU A 34 -18.73 22.30 6.47
CA LEU A 34 -18.03 21.66 7.58
C LEU A 34 -18.04 22.56 8.81
N LEU A 35 -18.55 22.06 9.93
CA LEU A 35 -18.57 22.75 11.23
C LEU A 35 -19.22 24.13 11.16
N GLY A 36 -20.34 24.23 10.43
CA GLY A 36 -21.07 25.49 10.25
C GLY A 36 -20.34 26.51 9.36
N GLN A 37 -19.35 26.09 8.57
CA GLN A 37 -18.61 26.93 7.63
C GLN A 37 -18.65 26.36 6.22
N MET A 38 -18.60 27.24 5.23
CA MET A 38 -18.61 26.88 3.81
C MET A 38 -17.26 27.19 3.17
N PHE A 39 -16.73 26.22 2.44
CA PHE A 39 -15.43 26.29 1.77
C PHE A 39 -15.55 25.95 0.29
N GLU A 40 -14.78 26.64 -0.55
CA GLU A 40 -14.64 26.34 -1.98
C GLU A 40 -13.26 25.76 -2.27
N LEU A 41 -13.21 24.68 -3.05
CA LEU A 41 -11.95 24.15 -3.55
C LEU A 41 -11.46 25.01 -4.72
N LYS A 42 -10.42 25.83 -4.49
CA LYS A 42 -9.89 26.73 -5.51
C LYS A 42 -8.85 26.10 -6.41
N SER A 43 -8.00 25.25 -5.84
CA SER A 43 -6.90 24.66 -6.59
C SER A 43 -6.37 23.40 -5.93
N TYR A 44 -5.54 22.71 -6.71
CA TYR A 44 -4.63 21.69 -6.22
C TYR A 44 -3.23 22.25 -6.38
N SER A 45 -2.46 22.27 -5.30
CA SER A 45 -1.03 22.57 -5.35
C SER A 45 -0.26 21.34 -4.90
N GLU A 46 1.06 21.38 -4.98
CA GLU A 46 1.84 20.44 -4.20
C GLU A 46 1.75 20.79 -2.70
N SER A 47 2.14 19.86 -1.83
CA SER A 47 2.19 20.13 -0.39
C SER A 47 3.42 20.99 -0.09
N TYR A 48 3.40 21.84 0.94
CA TYR A 48 4.51 22.78 1.20
C TYR A 48 5.92 22.14 1.23
N ASN A 49 6.04 20.94 1.81
CA ASN A 49 7.29 20.18 1.89
C ASN A 49 7.41 19.07 0.82
N SER A 50 6.67 19.14 -0.28
CA SER A 50 6.82 18.14 -1.35
C SER A 50 8.10 18.38 -2.13
N PHE A 51 8.97 17.37 -2.14
CA PHE A 51 10.11 17.33 -3.03
C PHE A 51 10.26 15.91 -3.59
N PRO A 52 9.49 15.54 -4.63
CA PRO A 52 9.44 14.18 -5.16
C PRO A 52 10.81 13.60 -5.53
N ALA A 53 11.76 14.44 -5.95
CA ALA A 53 13.11 13.98 -6.30
C ALA A 53 13.85 13.29 -5.15
N ILE A 54 13.67 13.73 -3.89
CA ILE A 54 14.27 13.08 -2.72
C ILE A 54 13.69 11.67 -2.54
N SER A 55 12.35 11.53 -2.54
CA SER A 55 11.72 10.22 -2.36
C SER A 55 12.02 9.27 -3.51
N SER A 56 12.07 9.77 -4.75
CA SER A 56 12.54 9.00 -5.91
C SER A 56 13.98 8.52 -5.75
N HIS A 57 14.89 9.38 -5.28
CA HIS A 57 16.28 9.00 -5.07
C HIS A 57 16.43 7.93 -3.98
N VAL A 58 15.78 8.11 -2.82
CA VAL A 58 15.81 7.14 -1.72
C VAL A 58 15.25 5.78 -2.15
N THR A 59 14.13 5.76 -2.87
CA THR A 59 13.52 4.51 -3.35
C THR A 59 14.35 3.82 -4.43
N ALA A 60 15.01 4.58 -5.31
CA ALA A 60 15.94 4.04 -6.29
C ALA A 60 17.18 3.42 -5.61
N TYR A 61 17.76 4.13 -4.65
CA TYR A 61 18.90 3.64 -3.87
C TYR A 61 18.56 2.33 -3.15
N GLY A 62 17.44 2.28 -2.42
CA GLY A 62 17.00 1.07 -1.73
C GLY A 62 16.81 -0.12 -2.68
N ARG A 63 16.28 0.11 -3.88
CA ARG A 63 16.11 -0.95 -4.89
C ARG A 63 17.44 -1.47 -5.44
N ILE A 64 18.39 -0.58 -5.70
CA ILE A 64 19.75 -0.96 -6.16
C ILE A 64 20.46 -1.73 -5.05
N TYR A 65 20.36 -1.28 -3.80
CA TYR A 65 20.95 -1.97 -2.66
C TYR A 65 20.35 -3.37 -2.46
N LEU A 66 19.02 -3.49 -2.50
CA LEU A 66 18.35 -4.80 -2.44
C LEU A 66 18.81 -5.72 -3.59
N TRP A 67 19.00 -5.19 -4.79
CA TRP A 67 19.53 -5.96 -5.91
C TRP A 67 20.96 -6.44 -5.65
N GLN A 68 21.84 -5.60 -5.09
CA GLN A 68 23.19 -6.01 -4.70
C GLN A 68 23.16 -7.15 -3.68
N LEU A 69 22.29 -7.09 -2.68
CA LEU A 69 22.10 -8.17 -1.71
C LEU A 69 21.63 -9.48 -2.37
N ILE A 70 20.71 -9.40 -3.34
CA ILE A 70 20.28 -10.56 -4.14
C ILE A 70 21.47 -11.17 -4.89
N GLN A 71 22.35 -10.35 -5.47
CA GLN A 71 23.54 -10.84 -6.15
C GLN A 71 24.50 -11.54 -5.18
N VAL A 72 24.68 -10.99 -3.97
CA VAL A 72 25.53 -11.58 -2.92
C VAL A 72 24.96 -12.90 -2.42
N ALA A 73 23.66 -12.97 -2.14
CA ALA A 73 22.98 -14.22 -1.77
C ALA A 73 23.22 -15.31 -2.82
N GLY A 74 23.28 -14.90 -4.10
CA GLY A 74 23.60 -15.77 -5.22
C GLY A 74 22.35 -16.39 -5.84
N TYR A 75 22.44 -16.68 -7.14
CA TYR A 75 21.32 -17.22 -7.90
C TYR A 75 20.82 -18.55 -7.33
N GLY A 76 19.51 -18.64 -7.07
CA GLY A 76 18.87 -19.84 -6.50
C GLY A 76 18.88 -19.92 -4.97
N ASN A 77 19.53 -18.97 -4.27
CA ASN A 77 19.56 -18.94 -2.81
C ASN A 77 18.60 -17.93 -2.18
N TYR A 78 17.77 -17.26 -2.99
CA TYR A 78 16.73 -16.34 -2.55
C TYR A 78 15.37 -16.79 -3.08
N PHE A 79 14.34 -16.62 -2.26
CA PHE A 79 12.97 -17.06 -2.56
C PHE A 79 12.00 -15.89 -2.70
N TYR A 80 12.21 -14.81 -1.94
CA TYR A 80 11.30 -13.67 -1.92
C TYR A 80 12.02 -12.39 -1.50
N CYS A 81 11.53 -11.24 -1.95
CA CYS A 81 11.95 -9.93 -1.47
C CYS A 81 10.75 -8.97 -1.35
N ASP A 82 10.76 -8.11 -0.34
CA ASP A 82 9.78 -7.02 -0.20
C ASP A 82 10.39 -5.80 0.45
N THR A 83 10.54 -4.74 -0.36
CA THR A 83 11.06 -3.41 0.01
C THR A 83 12.50 -3.40 0.54
N ASP A 84 12.74 -4.00 1.68
CA ASP A 84 13.97 -3.97 2.48
C ASP A 84 14.30 -5.34 3.11
N SER A 85 13.63 -6.41 2.68
CA SER A 85 13.81 -7.77 3.21
C SER A 85 14.07 -8.80 2.11
N LEU A 86 14.79 -9.87 2.47
CA LEU A 86 15.03 -11.06 1.66
C LEU A 86 14.71 -12.31 2.47
N ILE A 87 14.08 -13.30 1.81
CA ILE A 87 13.97 -14.66 2.33
C ILE A 87 14.95 -15.52 1.54
N VAL A 88 15.87 -16.15 2.23
CA VAL A 88 16.99 -16.92 1.66
C VAL A 88 17.07 -18.31 2.29
N ASN A 89 17.78 -19.23 1.63
CA ASN A 89 18.21 -20.49 2.26
C ASN A 89 19.50 -20.29 3.08
N ASP A 90 19.95 -21.35 3.75
CA ASP A 90 21.18 -21.34 4.55
C ASP A 90 22.41 -20.88 3.75
N LYS A 91 22.53 -21.31 2.48
CA LYS A 91 23.65 -20.90 1.63
C LYS A 91 23.63 -19.39 1.32
N GLY A 92 22.45 -18.83 1.07
CA GLY A 92 22.28 -17.39 0.87
C GLY A 92 22.56 -16.61 2.15
N LEU A 93 22.16 -17.14 3.31
CA LEU A 93 22.46 -16.56 4.62
C LEU A 93 23.97 -16.53 4.87
N ASP A 94 24.67 -17.63 4.63
CA ASP A 94 26.13 -17.72 4.75
C ASP A 94 26.84 -16.68 3.88
N ASN A 95 26.38 -16.51 2.64
CA ASN A 95 26.95 -15.52 1.72
C ASN A 95 26.72 -14.07 2.20
N LEU A 96 25.61 -13.81 2.89
CA LEU A 96 25.25 -12.51 3.44
C LEU A 96 25.84 -12.24 4.82
N TYR A 97 26.51 -13.21 5.45
CA TYR A 97 26.90 -13.16 6.87
C TYR A 97 27.68 -11.89 7.25
N CYS A 98 28.61 -11.45 6.40
CA CYS A 98 29.41 -10.24 6.64
C CYS A 98 28.59 -8.92 6.61
N MET A 99 27.34 -8.96 6.18
CA MET A 99 26.42 -7.82 6.09
C MET A 99 25.36 -7.83 7.20
N ILE A 100 25.42 -8.78 8.13
CA ILE A 100 24.46 -8.93 9.23
C ILE A 100 24.99 -8.26 10.50
N ASN A 101 24.23 -7.31 11.02
CA ASN A 101 24.44 -6.68 12.32
C ASN A 101 23.11 -6.09 12.81
N ASP A 102 22.62 -6.54 13.98
CA ASP A 102 21.31 -6.18 14.51
C ASP A 102 21.20 -4.73 14.99
N THR A 103 22.32 -4.02 15.09
CA THR A 103 22.39 -2.67 15.71
C THR A 103 23.00 -1.60 14.82
N GLU A 104 23.75 -1.99 13.80
CA GLU A 104 24.43 -1.06 12.92
C GLU A 104 23.51 -0.57 11.80
N LEU A 105 23.47 0.74 11.58
CA LEU A 105 22.58 1.35 10.62
C LEU A 105 22.91 0.90 9.19
N GLY A 106 21.90 0.40 8.48
CA GLY A 106 22.03 -0.04 7.10
C GLY A 106 22.48 -1.49 6.93
N MET A 107 22.78 -2.20 8.02
CA MET A 107 23.10 -3.63 8.01
C MET A 107 21.82 -4.48 8.08
N LEU A 108 21.95 -5.75 7.71
CA LEU A 108 20.87 -6.73 7.76
C LEU A 108 20.67 -7.26 9.18
N LYS A 109 19.42 -7.57 9.51
CA LYS A 109 19.05 -8.25 10.75
C LYS A 109 18.40 -9.59 10.42
N LEU A 110 18.75 -10.64 11.17
CA LEU A 110 18.07 -11.92 11.07
C LEU A 110 16.72 -11.84 11.79
N GLU A 111 15.64 -11.61 11.02
CA GLU A 111 14.29 -11.46 11.58
C GLU A 111 13.65 -12.80 11.98
N GLU A 112 13.83 -13.84 11.17
CA GLU A 112 13.13 -15.11 11.35
C GLU A 112 13.84 -16.27 10.65
N THR A 113 13.85 -17.45 11.30
CA THR A 113 14.20 -18.74 10.68
C THR A 113 12.93 -19.53 10.47
N LEU A 114 12.79 -20.15 9.29
CA LEU A 114 11.59 -20.85 8.83
C LEU A 114 11.90 -22.31 8.53
N SER A 115 11.01 -23.22 8.93
CA SER A 115 10.99 -24.61 8.46
C SER A 115 10.06 -24.80 7.27
N HIS A 116 9.06 -23.93 7.11
CA HIS A 116 8.09 -23.98 6.04
C HIS A 116 7.84 -22.59 5.45
N LEU A 117 7.77 -22.54 4.12
CA LEU A 117 7.46 -21.33 3.36
C LEU A 117 6.66 -21.70 2.12
N VAL A 118 5.50 -21.07 1.96
CA VAL A 118 4.69 -21.13 0.73
C VAL A 118 4.46 -19.73 0.24
N ILE A 119 4.76 -19.46 -1.03
CA ILE A 119 4.58 -18.15 -1.66
C ILE A 119 3.61 -18.31 -2.83
N TRP A 120 2.46 -17.67 -2.75
CA TRP A 120 1.50 -17.60 -3.87
C TRP A 120 1.71 -16.33 -4.71
N GLY A 121 2.27 -15.28 -4.13
CA GLY A 121 2.56 -14.05 -4.84
C GLY A 121 3.02 -12.90 -3.96
N LEU A 122 2.86 -11.68 -4.46
CA LEU A 122 3.34 -10.48 -3.79
C LEU A 122 2.53 -10.18 -2.53
N LYS A 123 3.20 -10.26 -1.38
CA LYS A 123 2.62 -10.16 -0.05
C LYS A 123 1.45 -11.16 0.11
N ASP A 124 1.58 -12.34 -0.49
CA ASP A 124 0.67 -13.48 -0.35
C ASP A 124 1.52 -14.74 -0.12
N TYR A 125 1.84 -14.99 1.15
CA TYR A 125 2.69 -16.10 1.58
C TYR A 125 2.35 -16.57 2.99
N GLU A 126 2.75 -17.79 3.30
CA GLU A 126 2.58 -18.44 4.59
C GLU A 126 3.91 -18.95 5.09
N THR A 127 4.15 -18.77 6.39
CA THR A 127 5.28 -19.33 7.13
C THR A 127 4.75 -20.10 8.34
N ASP A 128 5.63 -20.78 9.07
CA ASP A 128 5.28 -21.48 10.31
C ASP A 128 4.60 -20.59 11.37
N LYS A 129 4.81 -19.27 11.29
CA LYS A 129 4.34 -18.31 12.32
C LYS A 129 3.21 -17.42 11.86
N LYS A 130 3.07 -17.18 10.56
CA LYS A 130 2.13 -16.18 10.03
C LYS A 130 1.72 -16.44 8.59
N THR A 131 0.52 -16.00 8.28
CA THR A 131 0.04 -15.80 6.92
C THR A 131 0.00 -14.30 6.62
N VAL A 132 0.54 -13.90 5.48
CA VAL A 132 0.54 -12.53 4.98
C VAL A 132 -0.24 -12.51 3.69
N ILE A 133 -1.33 -11.74 3.64
CA ILE A 133 -2.16 -11.58 2.43
C ILE A 133 -2.41 -10.10 2.18
N LYS A 134 -2.02 -9.62 1.00
CA LYS A 134 -2.11 -8.20 0.64
C LYS A 134 -3.54 -7.71 0.70
N GLY A 135 -3.77 -6.67 1.51
CA GLY A 135 -5.06 -6.01 1.61
C GLY A 135 -6.10 -6.73 2.48
N ILE A 136 -5.73 -7.89 3.05
CA ILE A 136 -6.54 -8.62 4.03
C ILE A 136 -5.96 -8.36 5.42
N ARG A 137 -6.82 -7.93 6.35
CA ARG A 137 -6.41 -7.66 7.74
C ARG A 137 -6.21 -8.98 8.50
N LYS A 138 -5.34 -8.96 9.52
CA LYS A 138 -5.12 -10.11 10.41
C LYS A 138 -6.40 -10.62 11.09
N ASN A 139 -7.36 -9.73 11.35
CA ASN A 139 -8.64 -10.05 11.98
C ASN A 139 -9.80 -10.19 10.96
N ALA A 140 -9.49 -10.30 9.66
CA ALA A 140 -10.53 -10.54 8.65
C ALA A 140 -11.12 -11.94 8.82
N VAL A 141 -12.44 -12.05 8.62
CA VAL A 141 -13.15 -13.33 8.68
C VAL A 141 -13.06 -13.99 7.30
N SER A 142 -12.50 -15.19 7.23
CA SER A 142 -12.53 -16.00 6.00
C SER A 142 -13.94 -16.54 5.78
N LEU A 143 -14.53 -16.24 4.62
CA LEU A 143 -15.79 -16.80 4.15
C LEU A 143 -15.58 -18.03 3.25
N GLY A 144 -14.33 -18.45 3.05
CA GLY A 144 -13.94 -19.57 2.18
C GLY A 144 -13.66 -19.16 0.73
N ASN A 145 -12.97 -20.02 -0.02
CA ASN A 145 -12.68 -19.86 -1.46
C ASN A 145 -12.04 -18.50 -1.83
N GLY A 146 -11.10 -18.02 -1.02
CA GLY A 146 -10.43 -16.73 -1.27
C GLY A 146 -11.31 -15.50 -0.98
N VAL A 147 -12.45 -15.68 -0.33
CA VAL A 147 -13.35 -14.60 0.06
C VAL A 147 -13.14 -14.24 1.53
N TYR A 148 -12.93 -12.96 1.81
CA TYR A 148 -12.72 -12.44 3.16
C TYR A 148 -13.65 -11.27 3.44
N GLN A 149 -14.17 -11.19 4.66
CA GLN A 149 -14.89 -10.03 5.15
C GLN A 149 -14.05 -9.28 6.17
N GLN A 150 -13.95 -7.96 6.03
CA GLN A 150 -13.23 -7.12 6.98
C GLN A 150 -13.87 -5.75 7.14
N GLU A 151 -13.50 -5.07 8.22
CA GLU A 151 -13.93 -3.70 8.46
C GLU A 151 -13.24 -2.70 7.53
N LEU A 152 -14.02 -1.75 7.01
CA LEU A 152 -13.61 -0.56 6.29
C LEU A 152 -13.85 0.66 7.17
N TRP A 153 -12.77 1.27 7.59
CA TRP A 153 -12.75 2.47 8.41
C TRP A 153 -12.68 3.69 7.49
N PRO A 154 -13.71 4.55 7.45
CA PRO A 154 -13.72 5.68 6.54
C PRO A 154 -12.65 6.72 6.93
N SER A 155 -11.95 7.25 5.93
CA SER A 155 -11.13 8.46 6.10
C SER A 155 -12.05 9.67 6.18
N PHE A 156 -11.52 10.82 6.63
CA PHE A 156 -12.27 12.07 6.67
C PHE A 156 -12.97 12.37 5.32
N LYS A 157 -12.25 12.29 4.21
CA LYS A 157 -12.85 12.42 2.85
C LYS A 157 -13.86 11.33 2.52
N GLY A 158 -13.65 10.12 3.04
CA GLY A 158 -14.58 9.00 2.86
C GLY A 158 -15.93 9.23 3.55
N ILE A 159 -15.94 9.95 4.68
CA ILE A 159 -17.17 10.27 5.43
C ILE A 159 -18.10 11.16 4.60
N PHE A 160 -17.56 12.14 3.87
CA PHE A 160 -18.34 13.00 2.96
C PHE A 160 -19.00 12.27 1.78
N LYS A 161 -18.59 11.02 1.50
CA LYS A 161 -19.24 10.17 0.49
C LYS A 161 -20.34 9.28 1.08
N THR A 162 -20.65 9.42 2.36
CA THR A 162 -21.70 8.66 3.03
C THR A 162 -22.99 9.47 3.10
N THR A 163 -24.11 8.79 3.36
CA THR A 163 -25.42 9.43 3.50
C THR A 163 -25.56 10.27 4.77
N ASN A 164 -24.66 10.13 5.75
CA ASN A 164 -24.67 10.91 6.97
C ASN A 164 -23.24 11.21 7.44
N VAL A 165 -22.77 12.43 7.13
CA VAL A 165 -21.40 12.88 7.42
C VAL A 165 -21.14 13.05 8.92
N ASN A 166 -22.17 13.29 9.72
CA ASN A 166 -22.07 13.47 11.17
C ASN A 166 -22.01 12.15 11.95
N LYS A 167 -22.03 10.99 11.26
CA LYS A 167 -21.89 9.67 11.89
C LYS A 167 -20.65 8.96 11.39
N TYR A 168 -19.76 8.61 12.32
CA TYR A 168 -18.63 7.74 12.03
C TYR A 168 -19.12 6.27 12.01
N MET A 169 -19.29 5.71 10.82
CA MET A 169 -19.74 4.32 10.65
C MET A 169 -18.65 3.44 10.08
N VAL A 170 -18.28 2.39 10.83
CA VAL A 170 -17.45 1.30 10.33
C VAL A 170 -18.33 0.37 9.50
N LYS A 171 -17.93 0.09 8.26
CA LYS A 171 -18.65 -0.81 7.36
C LYS A 171 -17.90 -2.12 7.22
N HIS A 172 -18.60 -3.20 6.88
CA HIS A 172 -17.95 -4.41 6.42
C HIS A 172 -17.78 -4.37 4.90
N VAL A 173 -16.65 -4.83 4.39
CA VAL A 173 -16.39 -5.00 2.97
C VAL A 173 -15.93 -6.43 2.70
N THR A 174 -16.46 -7.01 1.62
CA THR A 174 -16.02 -8.31 1.12
C THR A 174 -14.89 -8.12 0.12
N LYS A 175 -13.83 -8.92 0.27
CA LYS A 175 -12.66 -8.96 -0.60
C LYS A 175 -12.59 -10.32 -1.27
N HIS A 176 -12.37 -10.30 -2.57
CA HIS A 176 -12.15 -11.49 -3.38
C HIS A 176 -10.67 -11.53 -3.76
N LEU A 177 -9.96 -12.54 -3.29
CA LEU A 177 -8.55 -12.76 -3.58
C LEU A 177 -8.44 -13.73 -4.77
N THR A 178 -7.89 -13.25 -5.87
CA THR A 178 -7.42 -14.11 -6.97
C THR A 178 -5.92 -14.29 -6.83
N ARG A 179 -5.45 -15.53 -6.74
CA ARG A 179 -4.02 -15.88 -6.67
C ARG A 179 -3.35 -15.91 -8.05
N GLU A 180 -3.78 -15.00 -8.92
CA GLU A 180 -3.23 -14.87 -10.26
C GLU A 180 -2.00 -13.96 -10.24
N TYR A 181 -0.85 -14.48 -10.70
CA TYR A 181 0.38 -13.71 -10.76
C TYR A 181 0.49 -12.94 -12.08
N THR A 182 0.34 -11.62 -12.04
CA THR A 182 0.24 -10.77 -13.24
C THR A 182 1.48 -9.93 -13.54
N LYS A 183 2.60 -10.15 -12.83
CA LYS A 183 3.82 -9.31 -12.95
C LYS A 183 4.97 -9.97 -13.72
N GLY A 184 4.72 -11.12 -14.31
CA GLY A 184 5.67 -11.91 -15.06
C GLY A 184 5.09 -13.28 -15.33
N THR A 185 5.84 -14.12 -16.03
CA THR A 185 5.47 -15.51 -16.29
C THR A 185 6.13 -16.40 -15.25
N VAL A 186 5.31 -17.15 -14.51
CA VAL A 186 5.81 -18.14 -13.54
C VAL A 186 6.08 -19.44 -14.29
N ASP A 187 7.30 -19.95 -14.20
CA ASP A 187 7.66 -21.24 -14.78
C ASP A 187 7.32 -22.43 -13.85
N ASN A 188 7.54 -23.65 -14.32
CA ASN A 188 7.25 -24.87 -13.56
C ASN A 188 8.10 -25.03 -12.29
N SER A 189 9.20 -24.28 -12.16
CA SER A 189 10.02 -24.24 -10.94
C SER A 189 9.53 -23.21 -9.93
N GLY A 190 8.49 -22.44 -10.27
CA GLY A 190 7.98 -21.34 -9.45
C GLY A 190 8.77 -20.03 -9.61
N ARG A 191 9.71 -19.96 -10.57
CA ARG A 191 10.47 -18.73 -10.83
C ARG A 191 9.68 -17.77 -11.70
N VAL A 192 9.77 -16.49 -11.36
CA VAL A 192 9.14 -15.40 -12.10
C VAL A 192 10.10 -14.89 -13.17
N ASN A 193 9.71 -15.02 -14.44
CA ASN A 193 10.40 -14.42 -15.57
C ASN A 193 9.72 -13.08 -15.92
N PRO A 194 10.48 -11.99 -16.09
CA PRO A 194 9.90 -10.69 -16.44
C PRO A 194 9.27 -10.74 -17.84
N PHE A 195 8.25 -9.91 -18.07
CA PHE A 195 7.77 -9.70 -19.43
C PHE A 195 8.87 -9.05 -20.28
N VAL A 196 9.07 -9.59 -21.48
CA VAL A 196 9.97 -9.01 -22.47
C VAL A 196 9.15 -8.04 -23.31
N LEU A 197 9.52 -6.77 -23.29
CA LEU A 197 8.97 -5.80 -24.24
C LEU A 197 9.62 -6.09 -25.60
N VAL A 198 8.79 -6.46 -26.58
CA VAL A 198 9.18 -6.70 -27.97
C VAL A 198 9.04 -5.41 -28.77
#